data_AF-A0A952RQL1-F1
#
_entry.id   AF-A0A952RQL1-F1
#
_cell.length_a   1.000
_cell.length_b   1.000
_cell.length_c   1.000
_cell.angle_alpha   90.00
_cell.angle_beta   90.00
_cell.angle_gamma   90.00
#
_symmetry.space_group_name_H-M   'P 1'
#
loop_
_entity.id
_entity.type
_entity.pdbx_description
1 polymer ?
#
loop_
_entity_poly.entity_id
_entity_poly.type
_entity_poly.pdbx_seq_one_letter_code
_entity_poly.pdbx_strand_id
1 'polypeptide(L)' 'MRNASSDRRSPASTSCAVCGEVDARVLSFTRLQDGERVTVCGSHKTAHHRSGVIASSVDELKKLTADRRAS' A
#
# COMPACT_ATOMS: atom_id res chain seq x y z
N MET A 1 -32.57 20.42 -2.33
CA MET A 1 -32.54 19.02 -1.87
C MET A 1 -31.15 18.43 -2.10
N ARG A 2 -30.60 17.81 -1.04
CA ARG A 2 -29.42 16.92 -0.95
C ARG A 2 -28.03 17.59 -0.84
N ASN A 3 -27.65 17.75 0.42
CA ASN A 3 -26.34 18.09 0.96
C ASN A 3 -25.20 17.31 0.30
N ALA A 4 -24.12 18.04 0.02
CA ALA A 4 -22.77 17.52 -0.15
C ALA A 4 -22.34 16.82 1.14
N SER A 5 -22.60 15.52 1.23
CA SER A 5 -22.09 14.69 2.31
C SER A 5 -20.60 14.55 2.12
N SER A 6 -19.87 15.29 2.96
CA SER A 6 -18.43 15.29 3.09
C SER A 6 -17.85 13.89 3.01
N ASP A 7 -17.12 13.65 1.94
CA ASP A 7 -16.14 12.60 1.76
C ASP A 7 -15.05 12.75 2.84
N ARG A 8 -15.36 12.39 4.09
CA ARG A 8 -14.39 12.31 5.21
C ARG A 8 -13.89 10.88 5.38
N ARG A 9 -13.84 10.11 4.30
CA ARG A 9 -13.19 8.81 4.30
C ARG A 9 -12.00 8.96 3.40
N SER A 10 -10.85 9.33 4.00
CA SER A 10 -9.54 9.39 3.33
C SER A 10 -9.52 8.35 2.24
N PRO A 11 -9.35 8.74 0.96
CA PRO A 11 -9.51 7.80 -0.14
C PRO A 11 -8.51 6.68 0.11
N ALA A 12 -9.02 5.52 0.52
CA ALA A 12 -8.23 4.32 0.58
C ALA A 12 -7.71 4.17 -0.84
N SER A 13 -6.41 4.38 -1.03
CA SER A 13 -5.81 4.51 -2.35
C SER A 13 -6.30 3.36 -3.22
N THR A 14 -6.96 3.68 -4.33
CA THR A 14 -7.48 2.71 -5.30
C THR A 14 -6.38 2.08 -6.12
N SER A 15 -5.13 2.41 -5.81
CA SER A 15 -3.94 1.89 -6.46
C SER A 15 -2.89 1.45 -5.43
N CYS A 16 -2.04 0.53 -5.84
CA CYS A 16 -0.90 0.09 -5.07
C CYS A 16 0.09 1.24 -4.94
N ALA A 17 0.43 1.58 -3.70
CA ALA A 17 1.34 2.67 -3.41
C ALA A 17 2.77 2.43 -3.95
N VAL A 18 3.16 1.18 -4.25
CA VAL A 18 4.49 0.80 -4.76
C VAL A 18 4.57 0.90 -6.28
N CYS A 19 3.75 0.14 -7.00
CA CYS A 19 3.81 0.02 -8.46
C CYS A 19 2.67 0.72 -9.20
N GLY A 20 1.71 1.30 -8.49
CA GLY A 20 0.54 1.95 -9.10
C GLY A 20 -0.55 1.01 -9.59
N GLU A 21 -0.47 -0.30 -9.30
CA GLU A 21 -1.48 -1.28 -9.72
C GLU A 21 -2.89 -0.88 -9.26
N VAL A 22 -3.88 -0.88 -10.16
CA VAL A 22 -5.25 -0.42 -9.86
C VAL A 22 -6.25 -1.57 -9.74
N ASP A 23 -5.83 -2.80 -10.03
CA ASP A 23 -6.73 -3.95 -9.99
C ASP A 23 -7.14 -4.30 -8.55
N ALA A 24 -8.38 -3.96 -8.22
CA ALA A 24 -9.00 -4.20 -6.91
C ALA A 24 -8.98 -5.67 -6.46
N ARG A 25 -8.87 -6.64 -7.38
CA ARG A 25 -8.79 -8.07 -7.04
C ARG A 25 -7.46 -8.47 -6.42
N VAL A 26 -6.39 -7.77 -6.80
CA VAL A 26 -5.04 -8.00 -6.28
C VAL A 26 -4.63 -6.98 -5.24
N LEU A 27 -5.39 -5.89 -5.06
CA LEU A 27 -5.15 -4.92 -4.01
C LEU A 27 -5.44 -5.51 -2.62
N SER A 28 -4.54 -5.21 -1.71
CA SER A 28 -4.52 -5.62 -0.33
C SER A 28 -4.05 -4.45 0.52
N PHE A 29 -4.19 -4.57 1.83
CA PHE A 29 -3.72 -3.55 2.76
C PHE A 29 -2.62 -4.14 3.62
N THR A 30 -1.57 -3.36 3.84
CA THR A 30 -0.56 -3.63 4.87
C THR A 30 -0.57 -2.51 5.89
N ARG A 31 -0.10 -2.81 7.09
CA ARG A 31 0.09 -1.81 8.15
C ARG A 31 1.56 -1.45 8.20
N LEU A 32 1.83 -0.16 8.18
CA LEU A 32 3.15 0.40 8.45
C LEU A 32 3.43 0.39 9.95
N GLN A 33 4.68 0.65 10.31
CA GLN A 33 5.14 0.70 11.70
C GLN A 33 4.36 1.74 12.52
N ASP A 34 4.03 2.88 11.91
CA ASP A 34 3.26 3.96 12.54
C ASP A 34 1.75 3.65 12.68
N GLY A 35 1.32 2.45 12.27
CA GLY A 35 -0.07 2.02 12.29
C GLY A 35 -0.88 2.49 11.07
N GLU A 36 -0.26 3.25 10.16
CA GLU A 36 -0.88 3.70 8.92
C GLU A 36 -1.19 2.52 7.99
N ARG A 37 -2.39 2.53 7.38
CA ARG A 37 -2.82 1.49 6.44
C ARG A 37 -2.54 1.94 5.03
N VAL A 38 -1.74 1.18 4.31
CA VAL A 38 -1.36 1.46 2.92
C VAL A 38 -1.89 0.37 1.99
N THR A 39 -2.47 0.78 0.86
CA THR A 39 -2.87 -0.14 -0.21
C THR A 39 -1.64 -0.63 -1.00
N VAL A 40 -1.51 -1.94 -1.10
CA VAL A 40 -0.43 -2.64 -1.80
C VAL A 40 -1.02 -3.81 -2.60
N CYS A 41 -0.48 -4.14 -3.77
CA CYS A 41 -0.92 -5.36 -4.45
C CYS A 41 -0.36 -6.62 -3.77
N GLY A 42 -0.95 -7.79 -4.05
CA GLY A 42 -0.58 -9.07 -3.45
C GLY A 42 0.91 -9.42 -3.58
N SER A 43 1.54 -9.04 -4.70
CA SER A 43 2.97 -9.22 -4.92
C SER A 43 3.82 -8.42 -3.93
N HIS A 44 3.50 -7.14 -3.74
CA HIS A 44 4.22 -6.27 -2.79
C HIS A 44 3.90 -6.63 -1.33
N LYS A 45 2.67 -7.04 -1.03
CA LYS A 45 2.33 -7.61 0.28
C LYS A 45 3.17 -8.83 0.59
N THR A 46 3.33 -9.74 -0.37
CA THR A 46 4.12 -10.96 -0.20
C THR A 46 5.61 -10.63 -0.07
N ALA A 47 6.12 -9.69 -0.87
CA ALA A 47 7.50 -9.23 -0.78
C ALA A 47 7.78 -8.54 0.58
N HIS A 48 6.85 -7.72 1.07
CA HIS A 48 6.90 -7.07 2.37
C HIS A 48 6.85 -8.08 3.53
N HIS A 49 5.96 -9.07 3.47
CA HIS A 49 5.94 -10.14 4.46
C HIS A 49 7.23 -10.96 4.47
N ARG A 50 7.83 -11.21 3.28
CA ARG A 50 9.08 -11.95 3.13
C ARG A 50 10.33 -11.14 3.48
N SER A 51 10.28 -9.82 3.53
CA SER A 51 11.41 -9.02 4.01
C SER A 51 11.58 -9.13 5.52
N GLY A 52 10.52 -9.48 6.26
CA GLY A 52 10.53 -9.56 7.72
C GLY A 52 10.67 -8.20 8.40
N VAL A 53 10.66 -7.11 7.63
CA VAL A 53 10.82 -5.73 8.09
C VAL A 53 9.49 -5.00 7.87
N ILE A 54 8.95 -4.43 8.94
CA ILE A 54 7.78 -3.56 8.85
C ILE A 54 8.26 -2.21 8.33
N ALA A 55 7.76 -1.77 7.19
CA ALA A 55 8.11 -0.46 6.65
C ALA A 55 7.43 0.63 7.49
N SER A 56 8.14 1.73 7.74
CA SER A 56 7.60 2.90 8.43
C SER A 56 6.80 3.79 7.47
N SER A 57 7.16 3.79 6.18
CA SER A 57 6.51 4.62 5.15
C SER A 57 6.36 3.90 3.81
N VAL A 58 5.56 4.48 2.89
CA VAL A 58 5.45 4.00 1.50
C VAL A 58 6.80 4.04 0.77
N ASP A 59 7.62 5.07 1.01
CA ASP A 59 8.95 5.21 0.40
C ASP A 59 9.89 4.09 0.86
N GLU A 60 9.84 3.75 2.14
CA GLU A 60 10.59 2.64 2.70
C GLU A 60 10.07 1.28 2.21
N LEU A 61 8.74 1.13 2.12
CA LEU A 61 8.12 -0.06 1.54
C LEU A 61 8.56 -0.24 0.07
N LYS A 62 8.64 0.85 -0.70
CA LYS A 62 9.20 0.86 -2.06
C LYS A 62 10.67 0.45 -2.04
N LYS A 63 11.52 1.00 -1.18
CA LYS A 63 12.94 0.59 -1.08
C LYS A 63 13.07 -0.89 -0.77
N LEU A 64 12.38 -1.39 0.26
CA LEU A 64 12.42 -2.80 0.66
C LEU A 64 11.94 -3.77 -0.43
N THR A 65 11.00 -3.34 -1.28
CA THR A 65 10.48 -4.17 -2.37
C THR A 65 11.20 -3.97 -3.71
N ALA A 66 11.76 -2.78 -3.96
CA ALA A 66 12.48 -2.43 -5.19
C ALA A 66 13.92 -2.95 -5.19
N ASP A 67 14.61 -2.93 -4.03
CA ASP A 67 16.01 -3.36 -3.90
C ASP A 67 16.21 -4.82 -4.33
N ARG A 68 15.16 -5.65 -4.20
CA ARG A 68 15.21 -7.07 -4.59
C ARG A 68 14.92 -7.37 -6.07
N ARG A 69 14.56 -6.39 -6.90
CA ARG A 69 14.32 -6.61 -8.34
C ARG A 69 15.59 -6.48 -9.20
N ALA A 70 16.75 -6.28 -8.56
CA ALA A 70 18.05 -6.14 -9.22
C ALA A 70 18.94 -7.40 -9.17
N SER A 71 18.35 -8.60 -8.99
CA SER A 71 19.08 -9.87 -9.04
C SER A 71 18.73 -10.70 -10.27
#